data_AF-A0A3D4TXV5-F1
#
_entry.id   AF-A0A3D4TXV5-F1
#
_cell.length_a   1.000
_cell.length_b   1.000
_cell.length_c   1.000
_cell.angle_alpha   90.00
_cell.angle_beta   90.00
_cell.angle_gamma   90.00
#
_symmetry.space_group_name_H-M   'P 1'
#
loop_
_entity.id
_entity.type
_entity.pdbx_description
1 polymer ?
#
loop_
_entity_poly.entity_id
_entity_poly.type
_entity_poly.pdbx_seq_one_letter_code
_entity_poly.pdbx_strand_id
1 'polypeptide(L)' 'MKFYIDLLMALIEDARMNLNDSANYMSLTDPKIVGLSQKLDKLLNEYYTITQSYRIAS' A
#
# COMPACT_ATOMS: atom_id res chain seq x y z
N MET A 1 13.48 -13.28 -0.80
CA MET A 1 12.31 -12.99 0.07
C MET A 1 12.47 -11.72 0.88
N LYS A 2 13.51 -11.54 1.70
CA LYS A 2 13.75 -10.27 2.43
C LYS A 2 13.73 -9.04 1.51
N PHE A 3 14.52 -9.06 0.43
CA PHE A 3 14.55 -7.98 -0.57
C PHE A 3 13.19 -7.65 -1.20
N TYR A 4 12.32 -8.65 -1.36
CA TYR A 4 10.99 -8.44 -1.92
C TYR A 4 10.08 -7.70 -0.94
N ILE A 5 10.14 -8.08 0.34
CA ILE A 5 9.40 -7.42 1.41
C ILE A 5 9.90 -5.98 1.59
N ASP A 6 11.22 -5.76 1.55
CA ASP A 6 11.81 -4.41 1.65
C ASP A 6 11.34 -3.51 0.48
N LEU A 7 11.30 -4.06 -0.75
CA LEU A 7 10.77 -3.34 -1.92
C LEU A 7 9.27 -3.04 -1.77
N LEU A 8 8.48 -4.02 -1.34
CA LEU A 8 7.04 -3.84 -1.14
C LEU A 8 6.74 -2.79 -0.07
N MET A 9 7.50 -2.79 1.03
CA MET A 9 7.41 -1.75 2.06
C MET A 9 7.72 -0.35 1.51
N ALA A 10 8.74 -0.22 0.65
CA ALA A 10 9.05 1.04 0.00
C ALA A 10 7.90 1.54 -0.89
N LEU A 11 7.26 0.64 -1.64
CA LEU A 11 6.10 0.95 -2.47
C LEU A 11 4.87 1.35 -1.64
N ILE A 12 4.65 0.71 -0.50
CA ILE A 12 3.58 1.08 0.44
C ILE A 12 3.79 2.50 0.97
N GLU A 13 5.01 2.83 1.39
CA GLU A 13 5.33 4.17 1.91
C GLU A 13 5.20 5.26 0.83
N ASP A 14 5.65 5.00 -0.40
CA ASP A 14 5.46 5.91 -1.52
C ASP A 14 3.97 6.13 -1.83
N ALA A 15 3.18 5.04 -1.90
CA ALA A 15 1.74 5.16 -2.14
C ALA A 15 1.02 5.91 -1.01
N ARG A 16 1.41 5.68 0.25
CA ARG A 16 0.88 6.38 1.43
C ARG A 16 1.19 7.87 1.39
N MET A 17 2.43 8.25 1.05
CA MET A 17 2.84 9.64 0.92
C MET A 17 2.04 10.33 -0.19
N ASN A 18 2.00 9.73 -1.38
CA ASN A 18 1.25 10.27 -2.53
C ASN A 18 -0.25 10.44 -2.25
N LEU A 19 -0.87 9.49 -1.54
CA LEU A 19 -2.27 9.58 -1.13
C LEU A 19 -2.49 10.75 -0.17
N ASN A 20 -1.69 10.84 0.89
CA ASN A 20 -1.81 11.87 1.91
C ASN A 20 -1.56 13.26 1.33
N ASP A 21 -0.53 13.40 0.50
CA ASP A 21 -0.20 14.68 -0.15
C ASP A 21 -1.34 15.12 -1.06
N SER A 22 -1.96 14.20 -1.81
CA SER A 22 -3.08 14.52 -2.68
C SER A 22 -4.36 14.83 -1.88
N ALA A 23 -4.63 14.11 -0.79
CA ALA A 23 -5.83 14.28 0.04
C ALA A 23 -5.86 15.61 0.79
N ASN A 24 -4.70 16.26 0.98
CA ASN A 24 -4.63 17.62 1.53
C ASN A 24 -5.26 18.68 0.62
N TYR A 25 -5.36 18.41 -0.69
CA TYR A 25 -5.80 19.40 -1.70
C TYR A 25 -7.02 18.95 -2.51
N MET A 26 -7.47 17.71 -2.34
CA MET A 26 -8.56 17.11 -3.12
C MET A 26 -9.63 16.52 -2.20
N SER A 27 -10.87 16.46 -2.69
CA SER A 27 -11.93 15.74 -1.97
C SER A 27 -11.57 14.27 -1.83
N LEU A 28 -11.92 13.66 -0.69
CA LEU A 28 -11.76 12.21 -0.50
C LEU A 28 -12.57 11.38 -1.49
N THR A 29 -13.61 11.96 -2.07
CA THR A 29 -14.44 11.34 -3.13
C THR A 29 -13.89 11.59 -4.53
N ASP A 30 -12.79 12.33 -4.68
CA ASP A 30 -12.17 12.55 -5.98
C ASP A 30 -11.70 11.21 -6.56
N PRO A 31 -12.01 10.91 -7.85
CA PRO A 31 -11.64 9.64 -8.47
C PRO A 31 -10.14 9.33 -8.37
N LYS A 32 -9.28 10.35 -8.38
CA LYS A 32 -7.83 10.19 -8.20
C LYS A 32 -7.49 9.75 -6.78
N ILE A 33 -8.12 10.33 -5.76
CA ILE A 33 -7.94 9.93 -4.36
C ILE A 33 -8.44 8.51 -4.13
N VAL A 34 -9.60 8.16 -4.67
CA VAL A 34 -10.13 6.79 -4.64
C VAL A 34 -9.14 5.82 -5.29
N GLY A 35 -8.60 6.16 -6.47
CA GLY A 35 -7.61 5.34 -7.16
C GLY A 35 -6.31 5.15 -6.36
N LEU A 36 -5.80 6.21 -5.73
CA LEU A 36 -4.62 6.15 -4.86
C LEU A 36 -4.87 5.29 -3.62
N SER A 37 -6.05 5.42 -3.01
CA SER A 37 -6.48 4.59 -1.88
C SER A 37 -6.56 3.10 -2.25
N GLN A 38 -7.18 2.78 -3.39
CA GLN A 38 -7.24 1.40 -3.90
C GLN A 38 -5.86 0.83 -4.23
N LYS A 39 -4.93 1.65 -4.74
CA LYS A 39 -3.54 1.22 -4.98
C LYS A 39 -2.84 0.88 -3.67
N LEU A 40 -2.96 1.74 -2.65
CA LEU A 40 -2.38 1.48 -1.33
C LEU A 40 -2.97 0.21 -0.71
N ASP A 41 -4.28 0.02 -0.80
CA ASP A 41 -4.96 -1.17 -0.27
C ASP A 41 -4.46 -2.46 -0.92
N LYS A 42 -4.25 -2.48 -2.25
CA LYS A 42 -3.66 -3.63 -2.94
C LYS A 42 -2.27 -4.00 -2.41
N LEU A 43 -1.40 -3.00 -2.21
CA LEU A 43 -0.04 -3.23 -1.71
C LEU A 43 -0.04 -3.75 -0.26
N LEU A 44 -0.93 -3.22 0.59
CA LEU A 44 -1.11 -3.70 1.96
C LEU A 44 -1.60 -5.15 1.97
N ASN A 45 -2.60 -5.48 1.15
CA ASN A 45 -3.13 -6.84 1.03
C ASN A 45 -2.07 -7.84 0.54
N GLU A 46 -1.21 -7.43 -0.38
CA GLU A 46 -0.07 -8.24 -0.81
C GLU A 46 0.91 -8.51 0.33
N TYR A 47 1.26 -7.47 1.09
CA TYR A 47 2.13 -7.59 2.26
C TYR A 47 1.52 -8.52 3.33
N TYR A 48 0.24 -8.37 3.61
CA TYR A 48 -0.48 -9.24 4.53
C TYR A 48 -0.50 -10.69 4.05
N THR A 49 -0.76 -10.93 2.77
CA THR A 49 -0.78 -12.28 2.19
C THR A 49 0.57 -12.96 2.36
N ILE A 50 1.65 -12.25 2.06
CA ILE A 50 3.01 -12.74 2.18
C ILE A 50 3.35 -13.03 3.64
N THR A 51 3.11 -12.08 4.54
CA THR A 51 3.41 -12.24 5.97
C THR A 51 2.57 -13.30 6.66
N GLN A 52 1.28 -13.44 6.33
CA GLN A 52 0.45 -14.53 6.83
C GLN A 52 0.91 -15.90 6.33
N SER A 53 1.30 -16.00 5.05
CA SER A 53 1.82 -17.24 4.49
C SER A 53 3.07 -17.73 5.23
N TYR A 54 3.94 -16.83 5.68
CA TYR A 54 5.08 -17.22 6.53
C TYR A 54 4.67 -17.67 7.93
N ARG A 55 3.67 -17.05 8.55
CA ARG A 55 3.21 -17.45 9.90
C ARG A 55 2.56 -18.84 9.92
N ILE A 56 2.00 -19.29 8.80
CA ILE A 56 1.41 -20.63 8.66
C ILE A 56 2.48 -21.68 8.33
N ALA A 57 3.56 -21.28 7.65
CA ALA A 57 4.65 -22.18 7.25
C ALA A 57 5.79 -22.31 8.27
N SER A 58 5.77 -21.55 9.38
CA SER A 58 6.73 -21.63 10.50
C SER A 58 6.19 -22.46 11.65
#